data_AF-A0A9W4JK20-F1
#
_entry.id   AF-A0A9W4JK20-F1
#
_cell.length_a   1.000
_cell.length_b   1.000
_cell.length_c   1.000
_cell.angle_alpha   90.00
_cell.angle_beta   90.00
_cell.angle_gamma   90.00
#
_symmetry.space_group_name_H-M   'P 1'
#
loop_
_entity.id
_entity.type
_entity.pdbx_description
1 polymer ?
#
loop_
_entity_poly.entity_id
_entity_poly.type
_entity_poly.pdbx_seq_one_letter_code
_entity_poly.pdbx_strand_id
1 'polypeptide(L)'
;MTMEERVKATSPMVQEQNVNPWSVSGEVGLDGKVEPINYDQLVNQFGTKIIDDTLLERFERVTGHKPHRFLRRQIVFSHRDLEVILDRHEKNEPLFIYTGRGPSSDTMHIGHMVPFVLTKWLSDVFEVPLVVMLTDDEKYLIRKGGREVEEYEHYSRENAKDIIALGFDPDRTFIFSDYAFMGGDFYRNITRIAKRINRGTVDSCFGFDSSTNIGKVASSFASSFPLIFGPDRLQTSRIPCLIPCAIDQDPYFRLTRDVASQLKYAKPSLIHARFLDALQGPGSKMSASVKSSSIFLNDNPKQILKKINEYAFSGGQETLEEHRAKGGDPEVDVSYQYLKFFLEDDEELERVRKDYKSGKLSTGEIKQKYITFMKSKYQQHALILTHTRCAGEVSKFCLSFQERRSQVTDEMLDRFMTPRPLLYKAVLSNTLLPEPTDFNSPGSVKDPNSRSQAKKKEKLRLAQEKKAEKIREKEMKAKVPGDTSAAGGDTTESADLGMVPTQKLSP
;
A
#
# COMPACT_ATOMS: atom_id res chain seq x y z
N MET A 1 9.53 0.26 54.77
CA MET A 1 10.20 0.27 53.45
C MET A 1 11.37 1.23 53.57
N THR A 2 12.58 0.68 53.67
CA THR A 2 13.82 1.44 53.87
C THR A 2 14.15 2.24 52.61
N MET A 3 14.95 3.31 52.77
CA MET A 3 15.43 4.14 51.65
C MET A 3 16.20 3.37 50.56
N GLU A 4 16.56 2.10 50.82
CA GLU A 4 17.19 1.18 49.85
C GLU A 4 16.22 0.59 48.81
N GLU A 5 14.90 0.69 49.00
CA GLU A 5 13.92 0.20 48.01
C GLU A 5 13.57 1.23 46.92
N ARG A 6 14.15 2.45 46.97
CA ARG A 6 13.83 3.56 46.04
C ARG A 6 14.83 3.79 44.90
N VAL A 7 15.81 2.92 44.70
CA VAL A 7 16.70 2.99 43.54
C VAL A 7 16.77 1.62 42.85
N LYS A 8 15.63 1.15 42.33
CA LYS A 8 15.70 0.28 41.14
C LYS A 8 16.01 1.20 39.96
N ALA A 9 17.29 1.32 39.64
CA ALA A 9 17.71 1.80 38.34
C ALA A 9 16.98 0.98 37.28
N THR A 10 16.04 1.59 36.57
CA THR A 10 15.46 1.04 35.34
C THR A 10 16.61 0.79 34.40
N SER A 11 17.04 -0.47 34.28
CA SER A 11 17.96 -0.87 33.22
C SER A 11 17.31 -0.49 31.89
N PRO A 12 18.02 0.17 30.97
CA PRO A 12 17.45 0.50 29.66
C PRO A 12 17.02 -0.81 28.99
N MET A 13 15.70 -0.99 28.84
CA MET A 13 15.15 -2.13 28.13
C MET A 13 15.41 -1.92 26.64
N VAL A 14 16.05 -2.89 25.99
CA VAL A 14 16.10 -2.95 24.54
C VAL A 14 14.67 -3.06 24.03
N GLN A 15 14.26 -2.14 23.17
CA GLN A 15 12.94 -2.13 22.57
C GLN A 15 13.10 -2.37 21.07
N GLU A 16 12.54 -3.47 20.57
CA GLU A 16 12.53 -3.76 19.12
C GLU A 16 11.78 -2.67 18.34
N GLN A 17 12.16 -2.49 17.07
CA GLN A 17 11.44 -1.58 16.18
C GLN A 17 9.94 -1.92 16.10
N ASN A 18 9.08 -0.90 16.08
CA ASN A 18 7.64 -1.05 16.00
C ASN A 18 7.13 -0.30 14.78
N VAL A 19 6.58 -1.01 13.79
CA VAL A 19 6.02 -0.42 12.57
C VAL A 19 4.61 -0.96 12.36
N ASN A 20 3.62 -0.12 12.62
CA ASN A 20 2.20 -0.41 12.44
C ASN A 20 1.43 0.86 12.02
N PRO A 21 0.14 0.77 11.61
CA PRO A 21 -0.61 1.92 11.11
C PRO A 21 -0.74 3.12 12.05
N TRP A 22 -0.50 2.93 13.36
CA TRP A 22 -0.68 3.96 14.40
C TRP A 22 0.64 4.45 15.00
N SER A 23 1.69 3.64 14.96
CA SER A 23 2.96 3.92 15.59
C SER A 23 4.11 3.40 14.74
N VAL A 24 5.12 4.26 14.59
CA VAL A 24 6.39 3.95 13.93
C VAL A 24 7.50 4.43 14.85
N SER A 25 8.32 3.50 15.33
CA SER A 25 9.52 3.79 16.12
C SER A 25 10.63 2.82 15.73
N GLY A 26 11.84 3.35 15.60
CA GLY A 26 13.06 2.55 15.47
C GLY A 26 13.36 1.73 16.72
N GLU A 27 14.34 0.82 16.61
CA GLU A 27 14.86 0.06 17.74
C GLU A 27 15.52 1.02 18.75
N VAL A 28 15.34 0.77 20.04
CA VAL A 28 16.02 1.51 21.11
C VAL A 28 17.13 0.64 21.67
N GLY A 29 18.37 1.05 21.42
CA GLY A 29 19.58 0.37 21.92
C GLY A 29 19.76 0.49 23.44
N LEU A 30 20.72 -0.26 23.98
CA LEU A 30 21.08 -0.21 25.40
C LEU A 30 21.57 1.17 25.86
N ASP A 31 22.01 2.02 24.94
CA ASP A 31 22.42 3.40 25.18
C ASP A 31 21.24 4.40 25.16
N GLY A 32 20.01 3.90 24.95
CA GLY A 32 18.79 4.71 24.88
C GLY A 32 18.62 5.47 23.56
N LYS A 33 19.48 5.24 22.56
CA LYS A 33 19.35 5.89 21.24
C LYS A 33 18.37 5.12 20.35
N VAL A 34 17.61 5.87 19.58
CA VAL A 34 16.71 5.34 18.56
C VAL A 34 17.51 5.14 17.28
N GLU A 35 17.56 3.90 16.82
CA GLU A 35 18.21 3.51 15.57
C GLU A 35 17.29 3.76 14.35
N PRO A 36 17.85 3.97 13.16
CA PRO A 36 17.07 3.99 11.93
C PRO A 36 16.27 2.69 11.73
N ILE A 37 15.12 2.79 11.06
CA ILE A 37 14.28 1.62 10.76
C ILE A 37 15.03 0.65 9.85
N ASN A 38 15.11 -0.62 10.26
CA ASN A 38 15.68 -1.68 9.46
C ASN A 38 14.64 -2.23 8.48
N TYR A 39 14.65 -1.69 7.27
CA TYR A 39 13.70 -2.04 6.21
C TYR A 39 13.89 -3.46 5.65
N ASP A 40 15.10 -4.03 5.69
CA ASP A 40 15.34 -5.41 5.25
C ASP A 40 14.74 -6.41 6.24
N GLN A 41 14.86 -6.12 7.54
CA GLN A 41 14.19 -6.88 8.58
C GLN A 41 12.67 -6.80 8.44
N LEU A 42 12.12 -5.62 8.13
CA LEU A 42 10.68 -5.45 7.89
C LEU A 42 10.20 -6.30 6.70
N VAL A 43 10.98 -6.36 5.61
CA VAL A 43 10.63 -7.18 4.44
C VAL A 43 10.50 -8.64 4.81
N ASN A 44 11.44 -9.15 5.60
CA ASN A 44 11.40 -10.53 6.09
C ASN A 44 10.23 -10.76 7.06
N GLN A 45 10.02 -9.86 8.03
CA GLN A 45 8.92 -9.96 9.00
C GLN A 45 7.55 -9.91 8.35
N PHE A 46 7.38 -9.03 7.35
CA PHE A 46 6.09 -8.86 6.67
C PHE A 46 5.92 -9.87 5.52
N GLY A 47 7.00 -10.53 5.09
CA GLY A 47 7.00 -11.46 3.96
C GLY A 47 6.70 -10.73 2.64
N THR A 48 7.25 -9.54 2.45
CA THR A 48 7.21 -8.81 1.18
C THR A 48 8.43 -9.19 0.32
N LYS A 49 8.50 -8.69 -0.92
CA LYS A 49 9.66 -8.88 -1.81
C LYS A 49 10.36 -7.55 -2.04
N ILE A 50 11.69 -7.54 -2.14
CA ILE A 50 12.45 -6.35 -2.54
C ILE A 50 12.19 -6.02 -4.00
N ILE A 51 12.13 -4.73 -4.33
CA ILE A 51 12.16 -4.23 -5.71
C ILE A 51 13.63 -4.19 -6.14
N ASP A 52 14.06 -5.22 -6.86
CA ASP A 52 15.41 -5.34 -7.39
C ASP A 52 15.58 -4.67 -8.76
N ASP A 53 16.82 -4.56 -9.21
CA ASP A 53 17.16 -3.93 -10.49
C ASP A 53 16.51 -4.65 -11.68
N THR A 54 16.36 -5.98 -11.60
CA THR A 54 15.70 -6.77 -12.65
C THR A 54 14.22 -6.38 -12.80
N LEU A 55 13.53 -6.14 -11.69
CA LEU A 55 12.15 -5.68 -11.69
C LEU A 55 12.04 -4.23 -12.17
N LEU A 56 13.01 -3.36 -11.85
CA LEU A 56 13.07 -1.98 -12.36
C LEU A 56 13.30 -1.94 -13.88
N GLU A 57 14.22 -2.75 -14.40
CA GLU A 57 14.45 -2.90 -15.84
C GLU A 57 13.21 -3.43 -16.55
N ARG A 58 12.51 -4.39 -15.93
CA ARG A 58 11.22 -4.87 -16.45
C ARG A 58 10.18 -3.75 -16.44
N PHE A 59 10.05 -2.99 -15.36
CA PHE A 59 9.12 -1.86 -15.29
C PHE A 59 9.35 -0.89 -16.45
N GLU A 60 10.60 -0.50 -16.69
CA GLU A 60 10.97 0.41 -17.77
C GLU A 60 10.62 -0.15 -19.15
N ARG A 61 10.98 -1.42 -19.40
CA ARG A 61 10.66 -2.10 -20.67
C ARG A 61 9.16 -2.20 -20.93
N VAL A 62 8.37 -2.51 -19.89
CA VAL A 62 6.93 -2.75 -19.99
C VAL A 62 6.15 -1.45 -20.17
N THR A 63 6.55 -0.41 -19.45
CA THR A 63 5.83 0.87 -19.45
C THR A 63 6.37 1.86 -20.48
N GLY A 64 7.62 1.68 -20.95
CA GLY A 64 8.31 2.68 -21.77
C GLY A 64 8.76 3.91 -20.99
N HIS A 65 8.65 3.89 -19.65
CA HIS A 65 9.01 5.01 -18.79
C HIS A 65 10.17 4.63 -17.85
N LYS A 66 11.19 5.51 -17.78
CA LYS A 66 12.24 5.42 -16.76
C LYS A 66 11.59 5.35 -15.37
N PRO A 67 11.91 4.35 -14.52
CA PRO A 67 11.25 4.17 -13.23
C PRO A 67 11.35 5.44 -12.38
N HIS A 68 10.31 5.80 -11.63
CA HIS A 68 10.29 7.01 -10.80
C HIS A 68 11.52 7.08 -9.87
N ARG A 69 11.99 8.28 -9.54
CA ARG A 69 13.16 8.43 -8.64
C ARG A 69 12.98 7.73 -7.30
N PHE A 70 11.74 7.61 -6.81
CA PHE A 70 11.47 6.87 -5.57
C PHE A 70 11.75 5.37 -5.71
N LEU A 71 11.50 4.78 -6.87
CA LEU A 71 11.87 3.39 -7.17
C LEU A 71 13.40 3.27 -7.32
N ARG A 72 14.01 4.12 -8.15
CA ARG A 72 15.46 4.09 -8.42
C ARG A 72 16.32 4.33 -7.17
N ARG A 73 15.84 5.17 -6.25
CA ARG A 73 16.53 5.53 -5.00
C ARG A 73 16.14 4.65 -3.81
N GLN A 74 15.43 3.55 -4.05
CA GLN A 74 14.99 2.61 -3.01
C GLN A 74 14.19 3.26 -1.88
N ILE A 75 13.52 4.38 -2.18
CA ILE A 75 12.50 4.97 -1.30
C ILE A 75 11.26 4.09 -1.33
N VAL A 76 10.89 3.61 -2.51
CA VAL A 76 9.92 2.52 -2.70
C VAL A 76 10.73 1.26 -2.91
N PHE A 77 10.76 0.41 -1.88
CA PHE A 77 11.81 -0.61 -1.73
C PHE A 77 11.27 -2.03 -1.76
N SER A 78 9.98 -2.23 -1.45
CA SER A 78 9.38 -3.56 -1.44
C SER A 78 8.01 -3.58 -2.09
N HIS A 79 7.55 -4.78 -2.45
CA HIS A 79 6.31 -4.99 -3.17
C HIS A 79 5.63 -6.32 -2.79
N ARG A 80 4.37 -6.45 -3.20
CA ARG A 80 3.66 -7.72 -3.33
C ARG A 80 3.05 -7.78 -4.72
N ASP A 81 3.41 -8.81 -5.49
CA ASP A 81 2.81 -9.12 -6.79
C ASP A 81 2.83 -7.93 -7.78
N LEU A 82 3.91 -7.14 -7.82
CA LEU A 82 4.05 -6.04 -8.79
C LEU A 82 4.19 -6.61 -10.21
N GLU A 83 4.82 -7.78 -10.32
CA GLU A 83 4.88 -8.61 -11.51
C GLU A 83 3.51 -8.88 -12.13
N VAL A 84 2.46 -9.04 -11.31
CA VAL A 84 1.08 -9.26 -11.80
C VAL A 84 0.53 -7.99 -12.45
N ILE A 85 0.85 -6.81 -11.92
CA ILE A 85 0.43 -5.53 -12.53
C ILE A 85 1.14 -5.32 -13.86
N LEU A 86 2.43 -5.64 -13.93
CA LEU A 86 3.20 -5.57 -15.17
C LEU A 86 2.67 -6.57 -16.21
N ASP A 87 2.37 -7.82 -15.81
CA ASP A 87 1.76 -8.82 -16.69
C ASP A 87 0.43 -8.31 -17.30
N ARG A 88 -0.41 -7.66 -16.48
CA ARG A 88 -1.70 -7.09 -16.91
C ARG A 88 -1.50 -5.95 -17.89
N HIS A 89 -0.57 -5.05 -17.60
CA HIS A 89 -0.25 -3.93 -18.48
C HIS A 89 0.28 -4.41 -19.85
N GLU A 90 1.21 -5.37 -19.85
CA GLU A 90 1.74 -6.00 -21.08
C GLU A 90 0.62 -6.64 -21.94
N LYS A 91 -0.39 -7.22 -21.29
CA LYS A 91 -1.52 -7.87 -21.97
C LYS A 91 -2.68 -6.94 -22.32
N ASN A 92 -2.57 -5.64 -22.00
CA ASN A 92 -3.67 -4.68 -22.09
C ASN A 92 -4.93 -5.12 -21.33
N GLU A 93 -4.75 -5.77 -20.18
CA GLU A 93 -5.86 -6.20 -19.32
C GLU A 93 -6.19 -5.12 -18.27
N PRO A 94 -7.46 -5.00 -17.85
CA PRO A 94 -7.86 -4.01 -16.86
C PRO A 94 -7.15 -4.19 -15.51
N LEU A 95 -6.75 -3.05 -14.95
CA LEU A 95 -6.24 -2.87 -13.59
C LEU A 95 -6.59 -1.45 -13.15
N PHE A 96 -6.45 -1.15 -11.86
CA PHE A 96 -6.61 0.21 -11.35
C PHE A 96 -5.64 0.49 -10.20
N ILE A 97 -5.54 1.74 -9.79
CA ILE A 97 -4.73 2.14 -8.64
C ILE A 97 -5.67 2.50 -7.48
N TYR A 98 -5.31 2.10 -6.28
CA TYR A 98 -6.02 2.44 -5.06
C TYR A 98 -5.04 2.99 -4.03
N THR A 99 -5.36 4.11 -3.41
CA THR A 99 -4.62 4.65 -2.25
C THR A 99 -5.60 5.33 -1.29
N GLY A 100 -5.12 5.83 -0.16
CA GLY A 100 -5.99 6.49 0.79
C GLY A 100 -5.27 7.41 1.75
N ARG A 101 -6.07 8.20 2.47
CA ARG A 101 -5.61 9.15 3.47
C ARG A 101 -6.67 9.25 4.56
N GLY A 102 -6.28 9.00 5.81
CA GLY A 102 -7.12 9.32 6.94
C GLY A 102 -6.97 10.80 7.36
N PRO A 103 -7.99 11.65 7.16
CA PRO A 103 -7.88 13.09 7.34
C PRO A 103 -7.93 13.48 8.83
N SER A 104 -6.81 14.00 9.34
CA SER A 104 -6.64 14.28 10.79
C SER A 104 -6.64 15.77 11.15
N SER A 105 -6.55 16.64 10.15
CA SER A 105 -6.40 18.10 10.27
C SER A 105 -6.58 18.74 8.89
N ASP A 106 -6.81 20.06 8.85
CA ASP A 106 -7.03 20.83 7.61
C ASP A 106 -5.86 20.82 6.63
N THR A 107 -4.63 20.67 7.14
CA THR A 107 -3.42 20.77 6.32
C THR A 107 -2.56 19.52 6.45
N MET A 108 -2.08 19.02 5.31
CA MET A 108 -1.09 17.95 5.24
C MET A 108 0.35 18.48 5.42
N HIS A 109 1.28 17.60 5.79
CA HIS A 109 2.72 17.88 5.76
C HIS A 109 3.39 17.16 4.59
N ILE A 110 4.63 17.54 4.29
CA ILE A 110 5.38 17.01 3.14
C ILE A 110 5.51 15.48 3.15
N GLY A 111 5.57 14.84 4.33
CA GLY A 111 5.59 13.38 4.43
C GLY A 111 4.34 12.69 3.87
N HIS A 112 3.16 13.34 3.95
CA HIS A 112 1.94 12.77 3.35
C HIS A 112 1.96 12.83 1.82
N MET A 113 2.78 13.68 1.21
CA MET A 113 2.82 13.83 -0.24
C MET A 113 3.55 12.68 -0.92
N VAL A 114 4.46 11.98 -0.21
CA VAL A 114 5.31 10.95 -0.81
C VAL A 114 4.49 9.85 -1.51
N PRO A 115 3.49 9.20 -0.87
CA PRO A 115 2.65 8.22 -1.55
C PRO A 115 1.89 8.83 -2.73
N PHE A 116 1.31 10.03 -2.57
CA PHE A 116 0.50 10.63 -3.63
C PHE A 116 1.30 11.10 -4.85
N VAL A 117 2.51 11.63 -4.66
CA VAL A 117 3.41 11.98 -5.78
C VAL A 117 3.72 10.74 -6.62
N LEU A 118 4.01 9.62 -5.97
CA LEU A 118 4.21 8.35 -6.65
C LEU A 118 2.93 7.86 -7.34
N THR A 119 1.80 7.88 -6.64
CA THR A 119 0.51 7.46 -7.18
C THR A 119 0.12 8.25 -8.41
N LYS A 120 0.34 9.58 -8.41
CA LYS A 120 0.10 10.45 -9.56
C LYS A 120 0.93 9.99 -10.75
N TRP A 121 2.24 9.80 -10.55
CA TRP A 121 3.13 9.33 -11.61
C TRP A 121 2.73 7.94 -12.13
N LEU A 122 2.37 7.00 -11.25
CA LEU A 122 1.90 5.66 -11.66
C LEU A 122 0.59 5.73 -12.45
N SER A 123 -0.33 6.60 -12.05
CA SER A 123 -1.59 6.82 -12.75
C SER A 123 -1.36 7.35 -14.16
N ASP A 124 -0.40 8.26 -14.35
CA ASP A 124 -0.03 8.78 -15.66
C ASP A 124 0.65 7.71 -16.53
N VAL A 125 1.59 6.94 -15.95
CA VAL A 125 2.36 5.92 -16.68
C VAL A 125 1.48 4.75 -17.13
N PHE A 126 0.62 4.26 -16.24
CA PHE A 126 -0.27 3.15 -16.57
C PHE A 126 -1.54 3.62 -17.29
N GLU A 127 -1.88 4.91 -17.19
CA GLU A 127 -3.08 5.52 -17.74
C GLU A 127 -4.38 4.86 -17.24
N VAL A 128 -4.45 4.47 -15.97
CA VAL A 128 -5.56 3.68 -15.41
C VAL A 128 -6.42 4.48 -14.44
N PRO A 129 -7.66 4.03 -14.14
CA PRO A 129 -8.46 4.59 -13.06
C PRO A 129 -7.70 4.57 -11.73
N LEU A 130 -7.83 5.66 -10.99
CA LEU A 130 -7.33 5.85 -9.64
C LEU A 130 -8.50 6.10 -8.69
N VAL A 131 -8.52 5.36 -7.59
CA VAL A 131 -9.45 5.55 -6.49
C VAL A 131 -8.69 5.99 -5.23
N VAL A 132 -9.12 7.08 -4.62
CA VAL A 132 -8.56 7.63 -3.39
C VAL A 132 -9.61 7.65 -2.29
N MET A 133 -9.38 6.88 -1.24
CA MET A 133 -10.27 6.79 -0.08
C MET A 133 -9.85 7.78 1.02
N LEU A 134 -10.81 8.55 1.53
CA LEU A 134 -10.64 9.44 2.68
C LEU A 134 -11.36 8.83 3.89
N THR A 135 -10.58 8.31 4.83
CA THR A 135 -11.07 7.53 5.98
C THR A 135 -11.47 8.44 7.14
N ASP A 136 -12.42 9.33 6.90
CA ASP A 136 -12.97 10.22 7.93
C ASP A 136 -13.65 9.46 9.06
N ASP A 137 -14.35 8.37 8.74
CA ASP A 137 -14.94 7.44 9.70
C ASP A 137 -13.88 6.77 10.59
N GLU A 138 -12.77 6.28 10.02
CA GLU A 138 -11.65 5.69 10.75
C GLU A 138 -11.05 6.71 11.72
N LYS A 139 -10.89 7.97 11.28
CA LYS A 139 -10.34 9.04 12.11
C LYS A 139 -11.27 9.44 13.24
N TYR A 140 -12.57 9.47 13.00
CA TYR A 140 -13.58 9.60 14.05
C TYR A 140 -13.46 8.47 15.08
N LEU A 141 -13.39 7.21 14.61
CA LEU A 141 -13.36 6.03 15.48
C LEU A 141 -12.07 5.90 16.32
N ILE A 142 -10.92 6.35 15.82
CA ILE A 142 -9.62 6.16 16.50
C ILE A 142 -9.31 7.29 17.47
N ARG A 143 -9.75 8.52 17.20
CA ARG A 143 -9.31 9.68 17.96
C ARG A 143 -10.00 9.73 19.33
N LYS A 144 -9.19 9.83 20.37
CA LYS A 144 -9.68 10.02 21.75
C LYS A 144 -10.01 11.51 21.94
N GLY A 145 -11.30 11.84 22.15
CA GLY A 145 -11.80 13.20 22.40
C GLY A 145 -13.03 13.54 21.55
N GLY A 146 -13.95 14.34 22.10
CA GLY A 146 -15.29 14.62 21.54
C GLY A 146 -15.30 15.55 20.32
N ARG A 147 -14.67 15.13 19.24
CA ARG A 147 -14.84 15.75 17.91
C ARG A 147 -16.03 15.09 17.22
N GLU A 148 -16.83 15.89 16.55
CA GLU A 148 -18.01 15.43 15.84
C GLU A 148 -17.66 14.90 14.44
N VAL A 149 -18.58 14.16 13.84
CA VAL A 149 -18.42 13.57 12.49
C VAL A 149 -18.15 14.65 11.45
N GLU A 150 -18.88 15.77 11.53
CA GLU A 150 -18.83 16.88 10.59
C GLU A 150 -17.43 17.53 10.52
N GLU A 151 -16.66 17.46 11.62
CA GLU A 151 -15.28 17.95 11.63
C GLU A 151 -14.36 17.08 10.76
N TYR A 152 -14.56 15.75 10.75
CA TYR A 152 -13.79 14.86 9.90
C TYR A 152 -14.23 14.91 8.44
N GLU A 153 -15.52 15.11 8.17
CA GLU A 153 -16.01 15.37 6.81
C GLU A 153 -15.42 16.68 6.26
N HIS A 154 -15.29 17.72 7.11
CA HIS A 154 -14.59 18.95 6.74
C HIS A 154 -13.12 18.67 6.40
N TYR A 155 -12.42 17.90 7.24
CA TYR A 155 -11.03 17.52 6.96
C TYR A 155 -10.88 16.68 5.70
N SER A 156 -11.84 15.80 5.40
CA SER A 156 -11.90 15.07 4.12
C SER A 156 -11.92 16.04 2.95
N ARG A 157 -12.81 17.03 2.97
CA ARG A 157 -12.89 18.02 1.87
C ARG A 157 -11.61 18.84 1.73
N GLU A 158 -10.99 19.29 2.83
CA GLU A 158 -9.73 20.05 2.76
C GLU A 158 -8.53 19.21 2.33
N ASN A 159 -8.46 17.94 2.77
CA ASN A 159 -7.40 17.01 2.34
C ASN A 159 -7.62 16.57 0.88
N ALA A 160 -8.86 16.51 0.39
CA ALA A 160 -9.15 16.29 -1.03
C ALA A 160 -8.59 17.44 -1.88
N LYS A 161 -8.71 18.70 -1.44
CA LYS A 161 -8.08 19.85 -2.12
C LYS A 161 -6.56 19.74 -2.16
N ASP A 162 -5.94 19.30 -1.05
CA ASP A 162 -4.50 19.02 -1.00
C ASP A 162 -4.10 17.95 -2.04
N ILE A 163 -4.88 16.87 -2.14
CA ILE A 163 -4.61 15.78 -3.09
C ILE A 163 -4.78 16.27 -4.53
N ILE A 164 -5.85 17.00 -4.85
CA ILE A 164 -6.10 17.57 -6.18
C ILE A 164 -4.96 18.49 -6.61
N ALA A 165 -4.39 19.28 -5.68
CA ALA A 165 -3.29 20.19 -5.94
C ALA A 165 -1.99 19.50 -6.40
N LEU A 166 -1.89 18.16 -6.32
CA LEU A 166 -0.79 17.39 -6.91
C LEU A 166 -0.92 17.19 -8.43
N GLY A 167 -2.07 17.56 -9.02
CA GLY A 167 -2.29 17.52 -10.46
C GLY A 167 -2.70 16.14 -10.97
N PHE A 168 -3.56 15.44 -10.22
CA PHE A 168 -4.22 14.22 -10.71
C PHE A 168 -5.15 14.54 -11.87
N ASP A 169 -5.33 13.57 -12.77
CA ASP A 169 -6.25 13.68 -13.90
C ASP A 169 -7.71 13.50 -13.41
N PRO A 170 -8.59 14.51 -13.58
CA PRO A 170 -9.99 14.44 -13.17
C PRO A 170 -10.84 13.51 -14.04
N ASP A 171 -10.35 12.97 -15.14
CA ASP A 171 -11.09 11.95 -15.92
C ASP A 171 -10.68 10.53 -15.52
N ARG A 172 -9.59 10.38 -14.78
CA ARG A 172 -9.09 9.09 -14.29
C ARG A 172 -9.15 8.92 -12.77
N THR A 173 -9.49 9.96 -12.01
CA THR A 173 -9.37 9.92 -10.54
C THR A 173 -10.70 10.13 -9.81
N PHE A 174 -11.10 9.19 -8.97
CA PHE A 174 -12.23 9.33 -8.05
C PHE A 174 -11.74 9.40 -6.60
N ILE A 175 -12.09 10.47 -5.89
CA ILE A 175 -11.77 10.68 -4.47
C ILE A 175 -13.06 10.58 -3.69
N PHE A 176 -13.11 9.85 -2.58
CA PHE A 176 -14.34 9.75 -1.81
C PHE A 176 -14.10 9.78 -0.30
N SER A 177 -15.04 10.39 0.42
CA SER A 177 -15.21 10.26 1.86
C SER A 177 -15.92 8.93 2.16
N ASP A 178 -15.44 8.20 3.15
CA ASP A 178 -16.09 6.94 3.57
C ASP A 178 -17.51 7.20 4.05
N TYR A 179 -17.74 8.25 4.87
CA TYR A 179 -19.10 8.65 5.27
C TYR A 179 -20.01 8.95 4.07
N ALA A 180 -19.52 9.68 3.08
CA ALA A 180 -20.32 10.11 1.92
C ALA A 180 -20.59 8.98 0.90
N PHE A 181 -19.69 8.01 0.77
CA PHE A 181 -19.78 6.96 -0.27
C PHE A 181 -20.35 5.63 0.25
N MET A 182 -20.43 5.45 1.58
CA MET A 182 -20.90 4.21 2.18
C MET A 182 -22.29 3.79 1.66
N GLY A 183 -22.36 2.61 1.05
CA GLY A 183 -23.60 2.07 0.52
C GLY A 183 -23.38 1.09 -0.63
N GLY A 184 -24.47 0.67 -1.28
CA GLY A 184 -24.42 -0.11 -2.52
C GLY A 184 -23.47 -1.33 -2.48
N ASP A 185 -22.71 -1.53 -3.55
CA ASP A 185 -21.74 -2.63 -3.65
C ASP A 185 -20.49 -2.46 -2.79
N PHE A 186 -20.16 -1.21 -2.41
CA PHE A 186 -19.09 -0.92 -1.44
C PHE A 186 -19.42 -1.55 -0.08
N TYR A 187 -20.60 -1.27 0.48
CA TYR A 187 -21.05 -1.85 1.75
C TYR A 187 -21.23 -3.38 1.66
N ARG A 188 -21.71 -3.90 0.53
CA ARG A 188 -21.78 -5.37 0.30
C ARG A 188 -20.40 -6.02 0.31
N ASN A 189 -19.34 -5.35 -0.15
CA ASN A 189 -17.98 -5.88 -0.05
C ASN A 189 -17.39 -5.73 1.36
N ILE A 190 -17.67 -4.63 2.07
CA ILE A 190 -17.32 -4.47 3.49
C ILE A 190 -17.89 -5.64 4.31
N THR A 191 -19.18 -5.96 4.16
CA THR A 191 -19.81 -7.08 4.90
C THR A 191 -19.26 -8.45 4.50
N ARG A 192 -18.87 -8.64 3.22
CA ARG A 192 -18.17 -9.87 2.77
C ARG A 192 -16.79 -10.01 3.43
N ILE A 193 -16.08 -8.90 3.60
CA ILE A 193 -14.78 -8.84 4.27
C ILE A 193 -14.96 -9.12 5.76
N ALA A 194 -15.85 -8.37 6.43
CA ALA A 194 -16.14 -8.52 7.85
C ALA A 194 -16.53 -9.94 8.24
N LYS A 195 -17.35 -10.63 7.42
CA LYS A 195 -17.74 -12.04 7.66
C LYS A 195 -16.56 -13.02 7.72
N ARG A 196 -15.41 -12.68 7.14
CA ARG A 196 -14.23 -13.56 7.01
C ARG A 196 -13.12 -13.22 7.99
N ILE A 197 -13.25 -12.12 8.71
CA ILE A 197 -12.25 -11.64 9.65
C ILE A 197 -12.84 -11.83 11.04
N ASN A 198 -12.27 -12.76 11.81
CA ASN A 198 -12.64 -12.94 13.21
C ASN A 198 -11.78 -12.07 14.13
N ARG A 199 -12.21 -11.95 15.39
CA ARG A 199 -11.54 -11.13 16.40
C ARG A 199 -10.05 -11.47 16.57
N GLY A 200 -9.73 -12.76 16.72
CA GLY A 200 -8.34 -13.20 16.88
C GLY A 200 -7.44 -12.86 15.67
N THR A 201 -8.00 -12.83 14.46
CA THR A 201 -7.28 -12.41 13.25
C THR A 201 -6.93 -10.93 13.31
N VAL A 202 -7.88 -10.08 13.72
CA VAL A 202 -7.66 -8.64 13.87
C VAL A 202 -6.65 -8.37 14.98
N ASP A 203 -6.81 -9.00 16.14
CA ASP A 203 -5.91 -8.84 17.29
C ASP A 203 -4.47 -9.24 16.91
N SER A 204 -4.30 -10.36 16.20
CA SER A 204 -2.97 -10.81 15.75
C SER A 204 -2.36 -9.91 14.66
N CYS A 205 -3.19 -9.33 13.78
CA CYS A 205 -2.70 -8.52 12.66
C CYS A 205 -2.39 -7.07 13.05
N PHE A 206 -3.12 -6.54 14.04
CA PHE A 206 -3.12 -5.12 14.38
C PHE A 206 -2.79 -4.84 15.86
N GLY A 207 -2.63 -5.87 16.69
CA GLY A 207 -2.39 -5.70 18.12
C GLY A 207 -3.60 -5.14 18.88
N PHE A 208 -4.82 -5.40 18.40
CA PHE A 208 -6.03 -4.94 19.08
C PHE A 208 -6.34 -5.79 20.32
N ASP A 209 -7.01 -5.16 21.28
CA ASP A 209 -7.46 -5.77 22.52
C ASP A 209 -8.96 -5.46 22.77
N SER A 210 -9.54 -6.05 23.80
CA SER A 210 -10.98 -5.89 24.10
C SER A 210 -11.44 -4.44 24.30
N SER A 211 -10.52 -3.47 24.46
CA SER A 211 -10.83 -2.04 24.53
C SER A 211 -10.92 -1.35 23.16
N THR A 212 -10.45 -2.00 22.09
CA THR A 212 -10.48 -1.46 20.73
C THR A 212 -11.88 -1.56 20.11
N ASN A 213 -12.36 -0.46 19.53
CA ASN A 213 -13.66 -0.42 18.86
C ASN A 213 -13.69 -1.29 17.60
N ILE A 214 -14.88 -1.79 17.25
CA ILE A 214 -15.10 -2.74 16.14
C ILE A 214 -15.24 -2.09 14.76
N GLY A 215 -15.22 -0.75 14.67
CA GLY A 215 -15.67 -0.02 13.48
C GLY A 215 -14.70 0.01 12.30
N LYS A 216 -13.56 -0.69 12.36
CA LYS A 216 -12.48 -0.56 11.38
C LYS A 216 -12.61 -1.59 10.25
N VAL A 217 -13.17 -1.21 9.10
CA VAL A 217 -13.20 -2.05 7.88
C VAL A 217 -13.12 -1.17 6.63
N ALA A 218 -12.30 -1.55 5.66
CA ALA A 218 -12.23 -0.88 4.35
C ALA A 218 -12.22 -1.90 3.20
N SER A 219 -12.59 -1.47 1.98
CA SER A 219 -12.59 -2.32 0.78
C SER A 219 -11.87 -1.67 -0.39
N SER A 220 -10.89 -2.39 -0.97
CA SER A 220 -10.13 -1.97 -2.15
C SER A 220 -10.42 -2.80 -3.41
N PHE A 221 -11.51 -3.57 -3.44
CA PHE A 221 -11.87 -4.40 -4.59
C PHE A 221 -12.55 -3.59 -5.70
N ALA A 222 -12.22 -3.85 -6.97
CA ALA A 222 -12.89 -3.20 -8.11
C ALA A 222 -14.42 -3.37 -8.09
N SER A 223 -14.92 -4.52 -7.62
CA SER A 223 -16.35 -4.77 -7.44
C SER A 223 -17.04 -3.85 -6.41
N SER A 224 -16.29 -3.01 -5.69
CA SER A 224 -16.84 -1.97 -4.80
C SER A 224 -17.17 -0.68 -5.55
N PHE A 225 -16.72 -0.55 -6.81
CA PHE A 225 -16.88 0.65 -7.64
C PHE A 225 -17.55 0.31 -8.98
N PRO A 226 -18.82 -0.17 -8.98
CA PRO A 226 -19.51 -0.59 -10.20
C PRO A 226 -19.69 0.55 -11.21
N LEU A 227 -19.69 1.80 -10.75
CA LEU A 227 -19.70 2.99 -11.60
C LEU A 227 -18.43 3.15 -12.46
N ILE A 228 -17.29 2.63 -11.97
CA ILE A 228 -15.99 2.67 -12.66
C ILE A 228 -15.82 1.41 -13.51
N PHE A 229 -16.13 0.23 -12.96
CA PHE A 229 -15.75 -1.04 -13.58
C PHE A 229 -16.91 -1.84 -14.19
N GLY A 230 -18.15 -1.35 -14.04
CA GLY A 230 -19.36 -2.03 -14.48
C GLY A 230 -20.03 -2.86 -13.37
N PRO A 231 -21.29 -3.29 -13.57
CA PRO A 231 -22.10 -3.93 -12.53
C PRO A 231 -21.81 -5.44 -12.37
N ASP A 232 -21.15 -6.09 -13.34
CA ASP A 232 -20.89 -7.54 -13.27
C ASP A 232 -19.78 -7.86 -12.26
N ARG A 233 -20.20 -8.24 -11.05
CA ARG A 233 -19.30 -8.65 -9.96
C ARG A 233 -18.36 -9.80 -10.35
N LEU A 234 -18.80 -10.77 -11.16
CA LEU A 234 -17.98 -11.93 -11.49
C LEU A 234 -16.79 -11.55 -12.37
N GLN A 235 -16.95 -10.53 -13.21
CA GLN A 235 -15.90 -9.98 -14.04
C GLN A 235 -15.06 -8.96 -13.26
N THR A 236 -15.70 -7.97 -12.62
CA THR A 236 -15.00 -6.90 -11.89
C THR A 236 -14.16 -7.41 -10.72
N SER A 237 -14.58 -8.47 -10.04
CA SER A 237 -13.79 -9.09 -8.96
C SER A 237 -12.45 -9.68 -9.41
N ARG A 238 -12.21 -9.80 -10.73
CA ARG A 238 -10.94 -10.28 -11.31
C ARG A 238 -10.00 -9.15 -11.72
N ILE A 239 -10.42 -7.88 -11.59
CA ILE A 239 -9.57 -6.71 -11.86
C ILE A 239 -8.71 -6.45 -10.61
N PRO A 240 -7.38 -6.60 -10.67
CA PRO A 240 -6.51 -6.29 -9.54
C PRO A 240 -6.32 -4.77 -9.39
N CYS A 241 -6.02 -4.33 -8.17
CA CYS A 241 -5.47 -3.00 -7.94
C CYS A 241 -3.99 -3.05 -7.60
N LEU A 242 -3.27 -1.97 -7.94
CA LEU A 242 -1.99 -1.61 -7.36
C LEU A 242 -2.22 -0.61 -6.22
N ILE A 243 -1.60 -0.86 -5.07
CA ILE A 243 -1.71 -0.01 -3.88
C ILE A 243 -0.34 0.58 -3.52
N PRO A 244 -0.09 1.86 -3.87
CA PRO A 244 1.05 2.61 -3.37
C PRO A 244 0.76 3.14 -1.96
N CYS A 245 1.52 2.66 -0.98
CA CYS A 245 1.39 3.06 0.41
C CYS A 245 2.75 3.07 1.12
N ALA A 246 2.81 3.64 2.33
CA ALA A 246 3.94 3.38 3.21
C ALA A 246 3.80 1.98 3.84
N ILE A 247 4.92 1.38 4.25
CA ILE A 247 4.96 -0.02 4.72
C ILE A 247 4.08 -0.27 5.96
N ASP A 248 3.78 0.74 6.77
CA ASP A 248 2.88 0.64 7.93
C ASP A 248 1.46 0.22 7.56
N GLN A 249 1.03 0.41 6.31
CA GLN A 249 -0.30 0.03 5.83
C GLN A 249 -0.39 -1.42 5.34
N ASP A 250 0.73 -2.13 5.18
CA ASP A 250 0.74 -3.52 4.71
C ASP A 250 -0.16 -4.47 5.52
N PRO A 251 -0.29 -4.37 6.86
CA PRO A 251 -1.17 -5.24 7.63
C PRO A 251 -2.64 -5.23 7.15
N TYR A 252 -3.18 -4.05 6.77
CA TYR A 252 -4.53 -3.95 6.20
C TYR A 252 -4.69 -4.75 4.92
N PHE A 253 -3.70 -4.67 4.03
CA PHE A 253 -3.79 -5.29 2.73
C PHE A 253 -3.34 -6.75 2.73
N ARG A 254 -2.49 -7.17 3.67
CA ARG A 254 -2.22 -8.57 3.94
C ARG A 254 -3.52 -9.31 4.28
N LEU A 255 -4.30 -8.75 5.19
CA LEU A 255 -5.62 -9.29 5.53
C LEU A 255 -6.59 -9.25 4.34
N THR A 256 -6.57 -8.16 3.57
CA THR A 256 -7.38 -8.03 2.35
C THR A 256 -7.03 -9.11 1.31
N ARG A 257 -5.76 -9.47 1.15
CA ARG A 257 -5.29 -10.52 0.22
C ARG A 257 -5.72 -11.93 0.67
N ASP A 258 -5.75 -12.18 1.96
CA ASP A 258 -6.26 -13.45 2.51
C ASP A 258 -7.76 -13.59 2.24
N VAL A 259 -8.52 -12.53 2.51
CA VAL A 259 -9.95 -12.45 2.21
C VAL A 259 -10.24 -12.56 0.72
N ALA A 260 -9.43 -11.93 -0.14
CA ALA A 260 -9.54 -12.02 -1.60
C ALA A 260 -9.45 -13.48 -2.08
N SER A 261 -8.52 -14.26 -1.51
CA SER A 261 -8.37 -15.69 -1.82
C SER A 261 -9.63 -16.48 -1.48
N GLN A 262 -10.22 -16.24 -0.30
CA GLN A 262 -11.45 -16.90 0.14
C GLN A 262 -12.67 -16.51 -0.71
N LEU A 263 -12.68 -15.27 -1.22
CA LEU A 263 -13.71 -14.75 -2.12
C LEU A 263 -13.50 -15.15 -3.59
N LYS A 264 -12.34 -15.71 -3.94
CA LYS A 264 -11.87 -15.94 -5.31
C LYS A 264 -11.80 -14.63 -6.12
N TYR A 265 -11.43 -13.54 -5.46
CA TYR A 265 -11.19 -12.24 -6.06
C TYR A 265 -9.70 -12.09 -6.41
N ALA A 266 -9.39 -11.15 -7.29
CA ALA A 266 -8.02 -10.74 -7.53
C ALA A 266 -7.42 -10.16 -6.24
N LYS A 267 -6.21 -10.62 -5.89
CA LYS A 267 -5.46 -10.06 -4.77
C LYS A 267 -4.98 -8.65 -5.14
N PRO A 268 -5.06 -7.67 -4.22
CA PRO A 268 -4.39 -6.39 -4.44
C PRO A 268 -2.87 -6.59 -4.46
N SER A 269 -2.20 -5.94 -5.41
CA SER A 269 -0.75 -5.79 -5.46
C SER A 269 -0.33 -4.55 -4.68
N LEU A 270 0.86 -4.55 -4.12
CA LEU A 270 1.36 -3.47 -3.26
C LEU A 270 2.75 -3.03 -3.67
N ILE A 271 3.05 -1.76 -3.46
CA ILE A 271 4.41 -1.22 -3.42
C ILE A 271 4.54 -0.34 -2.18
N HIS A 272 5.64 -0.49 -1.45
CA HIS A 272 5.82 0.12 -0.13
C HIS A 272 6.93 1.17 -0.16
N ALA A 273 6.56 2.37 0.26
CA ALA A 273 7.50 3.45 0.52
C ALA A 273 8.06 3.37 1.96
N ARG A 274 9.32 3.77 2.09
CA ARG A 274 9.93 4.18 3.37
C ARG A 274 9.22 5.43 3.89
N PHE A 275 9.37 5.69 5.18
CA PHE A 275 8.87 6.92 5.76
C PHE A 275 9.78 8.08 5.38
N LEU A 276 9.19 9.27 5.24
CA LEU A 276 9.96 10.50 5.32
C LEU A 276 10.20 10.77 6.80
N ASP A 277 11.47 10.77 7.22
CA ASP A 277 11.84 10.99 8.61
C ASP A 277 11.30 12.32 9.13
N ALA A 278 10.98 12.39 10.43
CA ALA A 278 10.70 13.66 11.07
C ALA A 278 11.97 14.50 11.18
N LEU A 279 11.81 15.80 11.44
CA LEU A 279 12.94 16.69 11.61
C LEU A 279 13.91 16.20 12.71
N GLN A 280 13.39 15.64 13.81
CA GLN A 280 14.20 15.24 14.98
C GLN A 280 15.21 14.12 14.71
N GLY A 281 15.09 13.37 13.61
CA GLY A 281 16.05 12.33 13.27
C GLY A 281 15.44 11.04 12.72
N PRO A 282 16.31 10.14 12.25
CA PRO A 282 15.92 8.85 11.69
C PRO A 282 15.16 8.01 12.73
N GLY A 283 14.21 7.21 12.25
CA GLY A 283 13.41 6.33 13.11
C GLY A 283 12.18 6.99 13.76
N SER A 284 11.89 8.24 13.41
CA SER A 284 10.68 8.96 13.84
C SER A 284 9.85 9.43 12.65
N LYS A 285 8.51 9.33 12.75
CA LYS A 285 7.55 9.76 11.71
C LYS A 285 7.05 11.18 12.00
N MET A 286 6.90 11.99 10.96
CA MET A 286 6.25 13.31 11.07
C MET A 286 4.85 13.18 11.69
N SER A 287 4.55 14.06 12.64
CA SER A 287 3.22 14.19 13.21
C SER A 287 2.70 15.61 13.10
N ALA A 288 1.48 15.74 12.56
CA ALA A 288 0.75 17.00 12.53
C ALA A 288 0.51 17.59 13.93
N SER A 289 0.53 16.77 15.01
CA SER A 289 0.38 17.25 16.38
C SER A 289 1.65 17.89 16.96
N VAL A 290 2.82 17.68 16.34
CA VAL A 290 4.12 18.19 16.84
C VAL A 290 4.70 19.14 15.79
N LYS A 291 4.46 20.45 15.95
CA LYS A 291 4.86 21.48 14.96
C LYS A 291 6.36 21.52 14.66
N SER A 292 7.20 21.16 15.63
CA SER A 292 8.66 21.07 15.47
C SER A 292 9.10 19.83 14.67
N SER A 293 8.24 18.83 14.48
CA SER A 293 8.58 17.58 13.77
C SER A 293 8.34 17.64 12.28
N SER A 294 7.46 18.54 11.83
CA SER A 294 6.86 18.48 10.50
C SER A 294 7.00 19.80 9.75
N ILE A 295 7.25 19.70 8.45
CA ILE A 295 7.10 20.81 7.50
C ILE A 295 5.72 20.70 6.87
N PHE A 296 4.85 21.67 7.16
CA PHE A 296 3.50 21.72 6.61
C PHE A 296 3.52 22.28 5.19
N LEU A 297 2.54 21.88 4.38
CA LEU A 297 2.45 22.32 2.99
C LEU A 297 2.16 23.82 2.85
N ASN A 298 1.61 24.46 3.89
CA ASN A 298 1.39 25.89 3.96
C ASN A 298 2.53 26.67 4.65
N ASP A 299 3.62 26.01 5.05
CA ASP A 299 4.78 26.73 5.59
C ASP A 299 5.40 27.60 4.48
N ASN A 300 5.70 28.86 4.80
CA ASN A 300 6.41 29.74 3.91
C ASN A 300 7.93 29.43 3.91
N PRO A 301 8.69 29.91 2.91
CA PRO A 301 10.11 29.58 2.81
C PRO A 301 10.98 30.01 3.99
N LYS A 302 10.57 31.00 4.80
CA LYS A 302 11.29 31.39 6.03
C LYS A 302 11.02 30.37 7.14
N GLN A 303 9.77 29.91 7.29
CA GLN A 303 9.40 28.86 8.25
C GLN A 303 10.10 27.54 7.93
N ILE A 304 10.13 27.15 6.65
CA ILE A 304 10.83 25.94 6.18
C ILE A 304 12.31 25.99 6.55
N LEU A 305 13.00 27.09 6.20
CA LEU A 305 14.41 27.28 6.52
C LEU A 305 14.67 27.25 8.03
N LYS A 306 13.83 27.94 8.82
CA LYS A 306 13.94 27.95 10.27
C LYS A 306 13.83 26.54 10.85
N LYS A 307 12.80 25.79 10.43
CA LYS A 307 12.57 24.42 10.90
C LYS A 307 13.72 23.47 10.55
N ILE A 308 14.26 23.56 9.33
CA ILE A 308 15.39 22.74 8.90
C ILE A 308 16.66 23.10 9.69
N ASN A 309 16.93 24.39 9.88
CA ASN A 309 18.11 24.82 10.62
C ASN A 309 18.05 24.42 12.09
N GLU A 310 16.91 24.66 12.76
CA GLU A 310 16.76 24.46 14.20
C GLU A 310 16.48 23.02 14.61
N TYR A 311 15.71 22.27 13.81
CA TYR A 311 15.19 20.97 14.23
C TYR A 311 15.69 19.78 13.41
N ALA A 312 16.17 19.97 12.18
CA ALA A 312 16.63 18.84 11.37
C ALA A 312 17.90 18.22 11.97
N PHE A 313 17.85 16.95 12.32
CA PHE A 313 19.01 16.21 12.81
C PHE A 313 20.13 16.21 11.75
N SER A 314 21.36 16.35 12.25
CA SER A 314 22.57 16.45 11.44
C SER A 314 23.40 15.18 11.58
N GLY A 315 23.82 14.62 10.45
CA GLY A 315 24.85 13.56 10.42
C GLY A 315 26.28 14.10 10.41
N GLY A 316 26.46 15.42 10.47
CA GLY A 316 27.78 16.08 10.56
C GLY A 316 28.40 16.04 11.96
N GLN A 317 29.60 16.60 12.08
CA GLN A 317 30.34 16.66 13.36
C GLN A 317 29.96 17.93 14.12
N GLU A 318 30.29 17.98 15.42
CA GLU A 318 30.00 19.12 16.29
C GLU A 318 30.72 20.40 15.84
N THR A 319 31.97 20.26 15.39
CA THR A 319 32.82 21.37 14.93
C THR A 319 33.08 21.30 13.43
N LEU A 320 33.33 22.45 12.81
CA LEU A 320 33.63 22.51 11.38
C LEU A 320 34.96 21.80 11.07
N GLU A 321 35.96 21.96 11.93
CA GLU A 321 37.27 21.33 11.82
C GLU A 321 37.16 19.81 11.80
N GLU A 322 36.43 19.23 12.76
CA GLU A 322 36.17 17.80 12.76
C GLU A 322 35.36 17.36 11.56
N HIS A 323 34.39 18.16 11.12
CA HIS A 323 33.60 17.83 9.94
C HIS A 323 34.44 17.83 8.66
N ARG A 324 35.38 18.77 8.50
CA ARG A 324 36.32 18.76 7.39
C ARG A 324 37.25 17.54 7.42
N ALA A 325 37.57 17.03 8.61
CA ALA A 325 38.47 15.88 8.78
C ALA A 325 37.78 14.52 8.65
N LYS A 326 36.59 14.36 9.25
CA LYS A 326 35.86 13.09 9.38
C LYS A 326 34.68 12.97 8.42
N GLY A 327 34.20 14.08 7.86
CA GLY A 327 32.98 14.13 7.05
C GLY A 327 31.69 14.03 7.86
N GLY A 328 30.57 14.09 7.15
CA GLY A 328 29.24 13.78 7.68
C GLY A 328 28.73 12.43 7.20
N ASP A 329 27.81 11.84 7.97
CA ASP A 329 27.08 10.64 7.58
C ASP A 329 25.75 11.01 6.90
N PRO A 330 25.63 10.85 5.57
CA PRO A 330 24.39 11.14 4.85
C PRO A 330 23.24 10.18 5.22
N GLU A 331 23.51 8.97 5.71
CA GLU A 331 22.44 7.99 5.98
C GLU A 331 21.58 8.38 7.18
N VAL A 332 22.15 9.10 8.14
CA VAL A 332 21.43 9.62 9.31
C VAL A 332 21.05 11.10 9.19
N ASP A 333 21.60 11.84 8.21
CA ASP A 333 21.32 13.27 8.03
C ASP A 333 19.95 13.52 7.41
N VAL A 334 19.03 14.13 8.17
CA VAL A 334 17.66 14.39 7.73
C VAL A 334 17.60 15.31 6.51
N SER A 335 18.56 16.25 6.39
CA SER A 335 18.58 17.18 5.25
C SER A 335 18.98 16.46 3.97
N TYR A 336 19.95 15.55 4.04
CA TYR A 336 20.27 14.66 2.93
C TYR A 336 19.12 13.70 2.61
N GLN A 337 18.48 13.11 3.63
CA GLN A 337 17.32 12.24 3.40
C GLN A 337 16.23 12.99 2.65
N TYR A 338 15.88 14.22 3.01
CA TYR A 338 14.90 15.01 2.27
C TYR A 338 15.32 15.28 0.82
N LEU A 339 16.60 15.55 0.56
CA LEU A 339 17.08 15.70 -0.81
C LEU A 339 16.82 14.44 -1.66
N LYS A 340 16.93 13.23 -1.10
CA LYS A 340 16.57 11.99 -1.82
C LYS A 340 15.11 11.98 -2.30
N PHE A 341 14.20 12.69 -1.62
CA PHE A 341 12.80 12.80 -2.03
C PHE A 341 12.54 13.98 -2.99
N PHE A 342 13.11 15.14 -2.71
CA PHE A 342 12.71 16.40 -3.37
C PHE A 342 13.64 16.83 -4.51
N LEU A 343 14.92 16.47 -4.49
CA LEU A 343 15.86 16.81 -5.56
C LEU A 343 15.64 15.88 -6.75
N GLU A 344 15.36 16.41 -7.94
CA GLU A 344 15.08 15.57 -9.13
C GLU A 344 16.35 14.96 -9.76
N ASP A 345 17.49 15.63 -9.65
CA ASP A 345 18.74 15.27 -10.30
C ASP A 345 19.53 14.22 -9.48
N ASP A 346 19.76 13.05 -10.09
CA ASP A 346 20.48 11.92 -9.46
C ASP A 346 22.00 12.17 -9.37
N GLU A 347 22.59 12.89 -10.34
CA GLU A 347 24.02 13.22 -10.34
C GLU A 347 24.35 14.26 -9.27
N GLU A 348 23.50 15.28 -9.13
CA GLU A 348 23.61 16.28 -8.09
C GLU A 348 23.45 15.67 -6.69
N LEU A 349 22.48 14.76 -6.53
CA LEU A 349 22.29 14.05 -5.25
C LEU A 349 23.54 13.25 -4.87
N GLU A 350 24.13 12.54 -5.84
CA GLU A 350 25.36 11.77 -5.62
C GLU A 350 26.58 12.67 -5.34
N ARG A 351 26.67 13.83 -6.00
CA ARG A 351 27.68 14.84 -5.69
C ARG A 351 27.56 15.35 -4.26
N VAL A 352 26.35 15.71 -3.83
CA VAL A 352 26.08 16.14 -2.44
C VAL A 352 26.48 15.04 -1.45
N ARG A 353 26.15 13.78 -1.75
CA ARG A 353 26.54 12.63 -0.91
C ARG A 353 28.06 12.52 -0.76
N LYS A 354 28.81 12.58 -1.86
CA LYS A 354 30.29 12.49 -1.86
C LYS A 354 30.92 13.68 -1.15
N ASP A 355 30.45 14.89 -1.43
CA ASP A 355 31.00 16.11 -0.84
C ASP A 355 30.70 16.20 0.67
N TYR A 356 29.51 15.75 1.12
CA TYR A 356 29.18 15.69 2.56
C TYR A 356 29.99 14.62 3.28
N LYS A 357 30.10 13.42 2.69
CA LYS A 357 30.87 12.31 3.27
C LYS A 357 32.37 12.58 3.35
N SER A 358 32.92 13.37 2.43
CA SER A 358 34.32 13.79 2.47
C SER A 358 34.58 15.00 3.39
N GLY A 359 33.53 15.62 3.92
CA GLY A 359 33.65 16.84 4.70
C GLY A 359 33.86 18.11 3.87
N LYS A 360 33.84 18.03 2.53
CA LYS A 360 33.90 19.20 1.62
C LYS A 360 32.63 20.06 1.68
N LEU A 361 31.48 19.44 1.90
CA LEU A 361 30.22 20.13 2.17
C LEU A 361 29.98 20.14 3.68
N SER A 362 29.70 21.29 4.30
CA SER A 362 29.34 21.32 5.73
C SER A 362 27.83 21.13 5.98
N THR A 363 27.43 20.89 7.24
CA THR A 363 26.03 20.71 7.62
C THR A 363 25.19 21.99 7.43
N GLY A 364 25.70 23.16 7.86
CA GLY A 364 24.99 24.42 7.63
C GLY A 364 24.78 24.65 6.13
N GLU A 365 25.77 24.24 5.37
CA GLU A 365 25.79 24.20 3.93
C GLU A 365 24.71 23.27 3.34
N ILE A 366 24.56 21.99 3.73
CA ILE A 366 23.49 21.11 3.17
C ILE A 366 22.07 21.60 3.52
N LYS A 367 21.91 22.26 4.68
CA LYS A 367 20.64 22.82 5.14
C LYS A 367 20.25 24.12 4.42
N GLN A 368 21.24 24.88 3.95
CA GLN A 368 21.05 26.24 3.47
C GLN A 368 20.08 26.35 2.29
N LYS A 369 19.40 27.50 2.26
CA LYS A 369 18.59 27.95 1.15
C LYS A 369 19.45 28.79 0.21
N TYR A 370 20.01 28.18 -0.84
CA TYR A 370 20.64 28.92 -1.93
C TYR A 370 19.58 29.26 -2.98
N ILE A 371 18.86 30.36 -2.75
CA ILE A 371 18.10 31.02 -3.80
C ILE A 371 18.92 32.23 -4.21
N THR A 372 19.71 32.09 -5.27
CA THR A 372 20.22 33.25 -5.99
C THR A 372 19.04 33.83 -6.77
N PHE A 373 18.20 34.63 -6.11
CA PHE A 373 17.35 35.58 -6.83
C PHE A 373 18.31 36.66 -7.34
N MET A 374 18.88 36.46 -8.53
CA MET A 374 19.47 37.57 -9.27
C MET A 374 18.35 38.57 -9.56
N LYS A 375 18.09 39.50 -8.62
CA LYS A 375 17.56 40.82 -8.97
C LYS A 375 18.67 41.54 -9.72
N SER A 376 18.95 41.10 -10.94
CA SER A 376 19.73 41.90 -11.87
C SER A 376 18.86 43.08 -12.29
N LYS A 377 19.33 44.29 -12.01
CA LYS A 377 18.77 45.55 -12.52
C LYS A 377 18.91 45.67 -14.05
N TYR A 378 19.50 44.67 -14.73
CA TYR A 378 19.80 44.66 -16.16
C TYR A 378 19.44 43.31 -16.81
N GLN A 379 18.85 43.38 -18.00
CA GLN A 379 18.17 42.32 -18.75
C GLN A 379 18.96 41.03 -19.03
N GLN A 380 18.20 39.93 -18.97
CA GLN A 380 18.13 38.80 -19.93
C GLN A 380 19.30 37.83 -20.15
N HIS A 381 19.97 37.35 -19.11
CA HIS A 381 20.36 35.93 -19.06
C HIS A 381 20.48 35.50 -17.60
N ALA A 382 19.51 34.74 -17.11
CA ALA A 382 19.63 34.08 -15.82
C ALA A 382 20.51 32.84 -16.00
N LEU A 383 21.83 32.99 -15.78
CA LEU A 383 22.66 31.83 -15.51
C LEU A 383 22.34 31.37 -14.09
N ILE A 384 21.36 30.47 -13.97
CA ILE A 384 20.94 29.91 -12.69
C ILE A 384 21.98 28.86 -12.27
N LEU A 385 23.00 29.27 -11.50
CA LEU A 385 23.77 28.34 -10.68
C LEU A 385 22.97 28.06 -9.39
N THR A 386 21.89 27.29 -9.51
CA THR A 386 21.08 26.85 -8.36
C THR A 386 21.84 25.75 -7.61
N HIS A 387 22.57 26.12 -6.56
CA HIS A 387 22.93 25.17 -5.51
C HIS A 387 21.81 25.10 -4.49
N THR A 388 20.58 24.85 -4.93
CA THR A 388 19.43 24.77 -4.03
C THR A 388 19.59 23.48 -3.22
N ARG A 389 20.02 23.59 -1.96
CA ARG A 389 20.19 22.41 -1.09
C ARG A 389 18.86 22.12 -0.40
N CYS A 390 18.81 21.54 0.80
CA CYS A 390 17.56 20.95 1.30
C CYS A 390 16.39 21.95 1.43
N ALA A 391 16.58 23.07 2.16
CA ALA A 391 15.48 24.01 2.41
C ALA A 391 14.93 24.65 1.13
N GLY A 392 15.76 24.78 0.10
CA GLY A 392 15.34 25.35 -1.16
C GLY A 392 14.50 24.38 -2.00
N GLU A 393 14.86 23.09 -2.10
CA GLU A 393 14.08 22.09 -2.83
C GLU A 393 12.72 21.86 -2.16
N VAL A 394 12.70 21.77 -0.83
CA VAL A 394 11.44 21.68 -0.06
C VAL A 394 10.59 22.95 -0.25
N SER A 395 11.21 24.14 -0.24
CA SER A 395 10.48 25.38 -0.51
C SER A 395 9.91 25.43 -1.93
N LYS A 396 10.66 24.98 -2.93
CA LYS A 396 10.20 24.91 -4.33
C LYS A 396 8.98 23.99 -4.45
N PHE A 397 9.04 22.82 -3.83
CA PHE A 397 7.91 21.90 -3.76
C PHE A 397 6.68 22.56 -3.12
N CYS A 398 6.81 23.09 -1.90
CA CYS A 398 5.71 23.71 -1.16
C CYS A 398 5.11 24.92 -1.89
N LEU A 399 5.94 25.80 -2.46
CA LEU A 399 5.44 26.97 -3.20
C LEU A 399 4.66 26.57 -4.45
N SER A 400 5.17 25.61 -5.23
CA SER A 400 4.46 25.11 -6.41
C SER A 400 3.14 24.41 -6.03
N PHE A 401 3.14 23.72 -4.89
CA PHE A 401 1.94 23.10 -4.33
C PHE A 401 0.91 24.15 -3.91
N GLN A 402 1.34 25.19 -3.17
CA GLN A 402 0.47 26.28 -2.72
C GLN A 402 -0.16 27.03 -3.90
N GLU A 403 0.61 27.25 -4.97
CA GLU A 403 0.12 27.84 -6.22
C GLU A 403 -0.97 26.97 -6.84
N ARG A 404 -0.76 25.66 -7.01
CA ARG A 404 -1.78 24.76 -7.55
C ARG A 404 -3.00 24.64 -6.63
N ARG A 405 -2.79 24.58 -5.31
CA ARG A 405 -3.87 24.51 -4.33
C ARG A 405 -4.77 25.74 -4.37
N SER A 406 -4.22 26.93 -4.62
CA SER A 406 -5.02 28.16 -4.74
C SER A 406 -5.94 28.18 -5.97
N GLN A 407 -5.69 27.31 -6.95
CA GLN A 407 -6.53 27.14 -8.14
C GLN A 407 -7.62 26.07 -7.98
N VAL A 408 -7.63 25.31 -6.89
CA VAL A 408 -8.63 24.25 -6.68
C VAL A 408 -9.96 24.88 -6.28
N THR A 409 -10.93 24.87 -7.20
CA THR A 409 -12.29 25.36 -6.95
C THR A 409 -13.19 24.28 -6.35
N ASP A 410 -14.34 24.68 -5.82
CA ASP A 410 -15.34 23.71 -5.36
C ASP A 410 -15.91 22.89 -6.53
N GLU A 411 -16.03 23.45 -7.75
CA GLU A 411 -16.43 22.64 -8.92
C GLU A 411 -15.38 21.59 -9.28
N MET A 412 -14.08 21.91 -9.16
CA MET A 412 -13.03 20.91 -9.31
C MET A 412 -13.14 19.83 -8.24
N LEU A 413 -13.30 20.23 -6.97
CA LEU A 413 -13.47 19.30 -5.87
C LEU A 413 -14.65 18.35 -6.11
N ASP A 414 -15.81 18.89 -6.47
CA ASP A 414 -17.01 18.11 -6.76
C ASP A 414 -16.82 17.23 -7.99
N ARG A 415 -16.06 17.67 -9.01
CA ARG A 415 -15.68 16.81 -10.15
C ARG A 415 -14.90 15.59 -9.69
N PHE A 416 -13.95 15.71 -8.78
CA PHE A 416 -13.21 14.55 -8.25
C PHE A 416 -14.07 13.67 -7.33
N MET A 417 -14.94 14.28 -6.53
CA MET A 417 -15.69 13.59 -5.47
C MET A 417 -17.06 13.04 -5.88
N THR A 418 -17.59 13.46 -7.03
CA THR A 418 -18.85 12.93 -7.55
C THR A 418 -18.62 11.57 -8.21
N PRO A 419 -19.38 10.52 -7.82
CA PRO A 419 -19.31 9.21 -8.46
C PRO A 419 -19.64 9.30 -9.96
N ARG A 420 -18.71 8.88 -10.82
CA ARG A 420 -18.84 8.87 -12.29
C ARG A 420 -17.97 7.78 -12.94
N PRO A 421 -18.27 7.35 -14.17
CA PRO A 421 -17.33 6.56 -14.96
C PRO A 421 -15.99 7.28 -15.14
N LEU A 422 -14.90 6.52 -15.14
CA LEU A 422 -13.54 7.04 -15.34
C LEU A 422 -12.97 6.51 -16.65
N LEU A 423 -11.87 7.11 -17.11
CA LEU A 423 -11.12 6.63 -18.25
C LEU A 423 -10.10 5.56 -17.85
N TYR A 424 -9.92 4.59 -18.73
CA TYR A 424 -8.76 3.72 -18.81
C TYR A 424 -8.14 3.97 -20.17
N LYS A 425 -6.90 4.46 -20.21
CA LYS A 425 -6.31 5.08 -21.39
C LYS A 425 -7.27 6.14 -21.92
N ALA A 426 -7.75 6.01 -23.15
CA ALA A 426 -8.68 6.94 -23.79
C ALA A 426 -10.15 6.44 -23.84
N VAL A 427 -10.49 5.34 -23.15
CA VAL A 427 -11.84 4.74 -23.20
C VAL A 427 -12.47 4.65 -21.81
N LEU A 428 -13.80 4.63 -21.73
CA LEU A 428 -14.52 4.48 -20.46
C LEU A 428 -14.25 3.11 -19.83
N SER A 429 -13.79 3.09 -18.58
CA SER A 429 -13.34 1.88 -17.90
C SER A 429 -14.44 0.85 -17.69
N ASN A 430 -15.70 1.28 -17.59
CA ASN A 430 -16.86 0.41 -17.44
C ASN A 430 -17.28 -0.30 -18.74
N THR A 431 -16.64 0.02 -19.87
CA THR A 431 -16.86 -0.62 -21.18
C THR A 431 -15.79 -1.66 -21.53
N LEU A 432 -14.74 -1.79 -20.70
CA LEU A 432 -13.62 -2.70 -20.95
C LEU A 432 -13.98 -4.18 -20.81
N LEU A 433 -15.00 -4.47 -20.01
CA LEU A 433 -15.47 -5.81 -19.78
C LEU A 433 -16.62 -6.12 -20.74
N PRO A 434 -16.67 -7.35 -21.30
CA PRO A 434 -17.80 -7.78 -22.10
C PRO A 434 -19.13 -7.56 -21.38
N GLU A 435 -20.13 -7.06 -22.13
CA GLU A 435 -21.52 -6.98 -21.69
C GLU A 435 -21.94 -8.32 -21.06
N PRO A 436 -22.70 -8.31 -19.94
CA PRO A 436 -23.19 -9.55 -19.35
C PRO A 436 -23.97 -10.32 -20.42
N THR A 437 -23.53 -11.53 -20.77
CA THR A 437 -24.34 -12.39 -21.62
C THR A 437 -25.61 -12.73 -20.86
N ASP A 438 -26.74 -12.18 -21.29
CA ASP A 438 -28.05 -12.54 -20.77
C ASP A 438 -28.24 -14.05 -20.89
N PHE A 439 -28.19 -14.76 -19.76
CA PHE A 439 -28.49 -16.18 -19.69
C PHE A 439 -30.00 -16.47 -19.82
N ASN A 440 -30.80 -15.51 -20.30
CA ASN A 440 -32.25 -15.61 -20.45
C ASN A 440 -32.75 -15.17 -21.85
N SER A 441 -32.03 -15.56 -22.92
CA SER A 441 -32.63 -15.59 -24.26
C SER A 441 -32.97 -17.04 -24.65
N PRO A 442 -34.26 -17.42 -24.78
CA PRO A 442 -34.64 -18.73 -25.29
C PRO A 442 -34.41 -18.73 -26.81
N GLY A 443 -33.19 -19.06 -27.25
CA GLY A 443 -32.90 -19.10 -28.68
C GLY A 443 -31.43 -19.07 -29.05
N SER A 444 -30.64 -20.07 -28.64
CA SER A 444 -29.51 -20.49 -29.48
C SER A 444 -29.42 -22.01 -29.45
N VAL A 445 -29.91 -22.61 -30.53
CA VAL A 445 -29.67 -24.02 -30.83
C VAL A 445 -28.16 -24.20 -30.92
N LYS A 446 -27.58 -24.89 -29.93
CA LYS A 446 -26.16 -25.25 -29.95
C LYS A 446 -25.92 -26.16 -31.14
N ASP A 447 -25.02 -25.73 -32.03
CA ASP A 447 -24.51 -26.53 -33.13
C ASP A 447 -24.05 -27.92 -32.62
N PRO A 448 -24.69 -29.02 -33.07
CA PRO A 448 -24.40 -30.36 -32.60
C PRO A 448 -23.01 -30.88 -33.04
N ASN A 449 -22.23 -30.11 -33.82
CA ASN A 449 -20.92 -30.54 -34.36
C ASN A 449 -19.70 -29.80 -33.78
N SER A 450 -19.79 -29.18 -32.61
CA SER A 450 -18.59 -28.56 -32.01
C SER A 450 -17.52 -29.61 -31.64
N ARG A 451 -16.28 -29.39 -32.13
CA ARG A 451 -15.07 -30.21 -31.84
C ARG A 451 -14.87 -30.50 -30.35
N SER A 452 -15.40 -29.64 -29.47
CA SER A 452 -15.35 -29.80 -28.02
C SER A 452 -16.26 -30.93 -27.51
N GLN A 453 -17.46 -31.08 -28.07
CA GLN A 453 -18.36 -32.18 -27.69
C GLN A 453 -17.90 -33.54 -28.23
N ALA A 454 -17.30 -33.58 -29.43
CA ALA A 454 -16.70 -34.79 -29.98
C ALA A 454 -15.57 -35.32 -29.08
N LYS A 455 -14.65 -34.45 -28.65
CA LYS A 455 -13.58 -34.80 -27.69
C LYS A 455 -14.14 -35.27 -26.34
N LYS A 456 -15.26 -34.70 -25.87
CA LYS A 456 -15.90 -35.10 -24.62
C LYS A 456 -16.55 -36.49 -24.73
N LYS A 457 -17.20 -36.81 -25.86
CA LYS A 457 -17.76 -38.14 -26.14
C LYS A 457 -16.68 -39.20 -26.28
N GLU A 458 -15.58 -38.89 -26.96
CA GLU A 458 -14.44 -39.81 -27.14
C GLU A 458 -13.76 -40.13 -25.80
N LYS A 459 -13.55 -39.12 -24.94
CA LYS A 459 -13.00 -39.32 -23.59
C LYS A 459 -13.91 -40.17 -22.71
N LEU A 460 -15.23 -40.04 -22.85
CA LEU A 460 -16.20 -40.86 -22.14
C LEU A 460 -16.19 -42.31 -22.64
N ARG A 461 -16.06 -42.53 -23.95
CA ARG A 461 -15.98 -43.87 -24.56
C ARG A 461 -14.73 -44.63 -24.09
N LEU A 462 -13.57 -43.96 -24.12
CA LEU A 462 -12.30 -44.52 -23.61
C LEU A 462 -12.37 -44.87 -22.11
N ALA A 463 -13.08 -44.07 -21.32
CA ALA A 463 -13.28 -44.36 -19.89
C ALA A 463 -14.19 -45.57 -19.67
N GLN A 464 -15.22 -45.76 -20.51
CA GLN A 464 -16.11 -46.91 -20.46
C GLN A 464 -15.41 -48.20 -20.92
N GLU A 465 -14.61 -48.13 -21.99
CA GLU A 465 -13.81 -49.25 -22.48
C GLU A 465 -12.81 -49.74 -21.41
N LYS A 466 -12.06 -48.83 -20.78
CA LYS A 466 -11.15 -49.17 -19.67
C LYS A 466 -11.87 -49.79 -18.46
N LYS A 467 -13.11 -49.35 -18.20
CA LYS A 467 -13.92 -49.91 -17.11
C LYS A 467 -14.40 -51.33 -17.45
N ALA A 468 -14.79 -51.57 -18.70
CA ALA A 468 -15.20 -52.90 -19.17
C ALA A 468 -14.02 -53.89 -19.24
N GLU A 469 -12.82 -53.41 -19.54
CA GLU A 469 -11.59 -54.22 -19.57
C GLU A 469 -11.18 -54.66 -18.15
N LYS A 470 -11.24 -53.75 -17.16
CA LYS A 470 -11.03 -54.10 -15.75
C LYS A 470 -12.05 -55.09 -15.18
N ILE A 471 -13.29 -55.05 -15.67
CA ILE A 471 -14.33 -56.01 -15.27
C ILE A 471 -14.00 -57.39 -15.87
N ARG A 472 -13.61 -57.45 -17.15
CA ARG A 472 -13.19 -58.70 -17.80
C ARG A 472 -11.94 -59.32 -17.16
N GLU A 473 -10.97 -58.51 -16.74
CA GLU A 473 -9.80 -59.01 -16.00
C GLU A 473 -10.17 -59.59 -14.62
N LYS A 474 -11.12 -58.97 -13.92
CA LYS A 474 -11.62 -59.49 -12.64
C LYS A 474 -12.38 -60.80 -12.80
N GLU A 475 -13.18 -60.94 -13.86
CA GLU A 475 -13.92 -62.16 -14.15
C GLU A 475 -13.01 -63.32 -14.59
N MET A 476 -11.92 -63.03 -15.31
CA MET A 476 -10.92 -64.04 -15.66
C MET A 476 -10.11 -64.53 -14.44
N LYS A 477 -9.82 -63.65 -13.47
CA LYS A 477 -9.15 -64.04 -12.22
C LYS A 477 -10.03 -64.86 -11.27
N ALA A 478 -11.35 -64.83 -11.44
CA ALA A 478 -12.30 -65.56 -10.60
C ALA A 478 -12.56 -67.02 -11.06
N LYS A 479 -11.97 -67.47 -12.17
CA LYS A 479 -12.27 -68.78 -12.80
C LYS A 479 -11.16 -69.84 -12.70
N VAL A 480 -10.18 -69.71 -11.81
CA VAL A 480 -9.18 -70.77 -11.57
C VAL A 480 -9.63 -71.63 -10.36
N PRO A 481 -9.93 -72.94 -10.54
CA PRO A 481 -10.31 -73.81 -9.42
C PRO A 481 -9.05 -74.38 -8.73
N GLY A 482 -8.98 -74.22 -7.41
CA GLY A 482 -7.96 -74.85 -6.56
C GLY A 482 -8.57 -76.03 -5.80
N ASP A 483 -8.01 -77.21 -6.03
CA ASP A 483 -8.40 -78.51 -5.46
C ASP A 483 -7.73 -78.75 -4.09
N THR A 484 -8.50 -79.39 -3.19
CA THR A 484 -8.17 -80.17 -1.97
C THR A 484 -6.91 -79.88 -1.11
N SER A 485 -7.07 -79.64 0.21
CA SER A 485 -7.03 -80.70 1.26
C SER A 485 -6.89 -80.16 2.69
N ALA A 486 -7.74 -80.69 3.58
CA ALA A 486 -7.79 -80.78 5.06
C ALA A 486 -6.63 -80.31 5.95
N ALA A 487 -6.95 -79.65 7.09
CA ALA A 487 -7.12 -80.28 8.42
C ALA A 487 -7.06 -79.26 9.60
N GLY A 488 -8.05 -79.32 10.51
CA GLY A 488 -7.84 -79.30 11.98
C GLY A 488 -8.02 -78.01 12.80
N GLY A 489 -8.99 -78.05 13.74
CA GLY A 489 -8.96 -77.39 15.08
C GLY A 489 -9.45 -75.94 15.14
N ASP A 490 -10.70 -75.61 15.46
CA ASP A 490 -11.47 -75.73 16.72
C ASP A 490 -11.34 -74.51 17.67
N THR A 491 -12.49 -74.13 18.22
CA THR A 491 -12.82 -73.27 19.38
C THR A 491 -13.04 -71.74 19.21
N THR A 492 -14.34 -71.36 19.30
CA THR A 492 -14.98 -70.32 20.17
C THR A 492 -14.43 -68.88 20.14
N GLU A 493 -15.20 -67.78 20.15
CA GLU A 493 -16.57 -67.52 20.60
C GLU A 493 -17.02 -66.12 20.09
N SER A 494 -18.32 -65.90 20.11
CA SER A 494 -19.12 -64.77 19.63
C SER A 494 -19.08 -63.48 20.46
N ALA A 495 -19.35 -62.33 19.81
CA ALA A 495 -20.30 -61.24 20.20
C ALA A 495 -19.92 -59.97 19.42
N ASP A 496 -20.67 -59.48 18.44
CA ASP A 496 -22.02 -58.90 18.43
C ASP A 496 -22.10 -57.41 18.85
N LEU A 497 -22.98 -56.73 18.12
CA LEU A 497 -23.23 -55.31 17.88
C LEU A 497 -23.66 -54.50 19.12
N GLY A 498 -23.48 -53.17 19.08
CA GLY A 498 -24.13 -52.30 20.08
C GLY A 498 -23.89 -50.79 19.98
N MET A 499 -24.67 -50.14 19.10
CA MET A 499 -25.37 -48.83 19.20
C MET A 499 -24.78 -47.57 19.91
N VAL A 500 -25.10 -46.45 19.24
CA VAL A 500 -25.06 -45.02 19.59
C VAL A 500 -26.02 -44.65 20.75
N PRO A 501 -25.78 -43.54 21.46
CA PRO A 501 -26.89 -42.72 21.94
C PRO A 501 -26.76 -41.22 21.64
N THR A 502 -27.88 -40.66 21.16
CA THR A 502 -28.27 -39.25 21.13
C THR A 502 -28.61 -38.71 22.53
N GLN A 503 -28.27 -37.45 22.83
CA GLN A 503 -28.77 -36.73 24.01
C GLN A 503 -29.58 -35.50 23.62
N LYS A 504 -30.69 -35.33 24.34
CA LYS A 504 -31.77 -34.35 24.23
C LYS A 504 -31.37 -33.00 24.85
N LEU A 505 -31.97 -31.92 24.32
CA LEU A 505 -32.04 -30.59 24.93
C LEU A 505 -33.51 -30.20 25.11
N SER A 506 -33.82 -29.70 26.30
CA SER A 506 -34.88 -28.71 26.58
C SER A 506 -34.88 -28.36 28.08
N PRO A 507 -35.54 -27.26 28.50
CA PRO A 507 -36.09 -26.13 27.73
C PRO A 507 -35.19 -24.89 27.70
#